data_AF-A0A1C7LUA5-F1
#
_entry.id   AF-A0A1C7LUA5-F1
#
_cell.length_a   1.000
_cell.length_b   1.000
_cell.length_c   1.000
_cell.angle_alpha   90.00
_cell.angle_beta   90.00
_cell.angle_gamma   90.00
#
_symmetry.space_group_name_H-M   'P 1'
#
loop_
_entity.id
_entity.type
_entity.pdbx_description
1 polymer ?
#
loop_
_entity_poly.entity_id
_entity_poly.type
_entity_poly.pdbx_seq_one_letter_code
_entity_poly.pdbx_strand_id
1 'polypeptide(L)'
;MLQVPNADISGTASCIRTCTARSPDGDSCFEAATTRSGQHCARHHNECHEHCLQYKDASTVVKYLKERHRDLFAWNIEPFQDSADLDCAIEYVREYLRVIDDEVRLREEHQSRFYHETIDQGHEDWISHLSKEKRSINMLYKTLATRQEQAKQEEISRTQEKEMSRKQWEGRRLLGVEALLRCS
;
A
#
# COMPACT_ATOMS: atom_id res chain seq x y z
N MET A 1 -18.78 -17.62 79.06
CA MET A 1 -18.56 -18.42 77.84
C MET A 1 -18.62 -17.48 76.66
N LEU A 2 -17.47 -17.11 76.10
CA LEU A 2 -17.36 -16.21 74.94
C LEU A 2 -17.36 -17.09 73.69
N GLN A 3 -18.43 -17.01 72.89
CA GLN A 3 -18.44 -17.58 71.54
C GLN A 3 -17.86 -16.53 70.58
N VAL A 4 -16.70 -16.86 70.03
CA VAL A 4 -16.08 -16.12 68.92
C VAL A 4 -16.71 -16.62 67.62
N PRO A 5 -17.19 -15.73 66.72
CA PRO A 5 -17.65 -16.16 65.40
C PRO A 5 -16.44 -16.44 64.50
N ASN A 6 -16.36 -17.67 63.99
CA ASN A 6 -15.50 -17.99 62.85
C ASN A 6 -16.12 -17.34 61.60
N ALA A 7 -15.51 -16.25 61.16
CA ALA A 7 -15.75 -15.71 59.83
C ALA A 7 -15.01 -16.60 58.82
N ASP A 8 -15.77 -17.45 58.12
CA ASP A 8 -15.30 -18.11 56.92
C ASP A 8 -14.99 -17.05 55.86
N ILE A 9 -13.72 -16.66 55.79
CA ILE A 9 -13.16 -15.95 54.63
C ILE A 9 -13.06 -17.00 53.52
N SER A 10 -14.20 -17.29 52.89
CA SER A 10 -14.24 -17.93 51.58
C SER A 10 -13.61 -16.95 50.60
N GLY A 11 -12.28 -17.02 50.48
CA GLY A 11 -11.53 -16.35 49.44
C GLY A 11 -12.08 -16.83 48.11
N THR A 12 -12.85 -15.96 47.45
CA THR A 12 -13.21 -16.15 46.06
C THR A 12 -11.90 -16.29 45.31
N ALA A 13 -11.59 -17.51 44.87
CA ALA A 13 -10.54 -17.75 43.89
C ALA A 13 -10.93 -16.95 42.65
N SER A 14 -10.48 -15.70 42.60
CA SER A 14 -10.61 -14.84 41.44
C SER A 14 -9.93 -15.62 40.32
N CYS A 15 -10.73 -16.15 39.39
CA CYS A 15 -10.21 -16.89 38.25
C CYS A 15 -9.23 -15.95 37.54
N ILE A 16 -7.93 -16.21 37.72
CA ILE A 16 -6.88 -15.43 37.08
C ILE A 16 -7.08 -15.65 35.58
N ARG A 17 -7.51 -14.58 34.89
CA ARG A 17 -7.67 -14.63 33.44
C ARG A 17 -6.29 -14.78 32.81
N THR A 18 -6.17 -15.65 31.82
CA THR A 18 -4.96 -15.79 31.01
C THR A 18 -4.98 -14.75 29.89
N CYS A 19 -3.80 -14.33 29.46
CA CYS A 19 -3.64 -13.44 28.32
C CYS A 19 -4.19 -14.12 27.04
N THR A 20 -5.01 -13.40 26.28
CA THR A 20 -5.62 -13.88 25.02
C THR A 20 -4.75 -13.63 23.78
N ALA A 21 -3.57 -13.02 23.93
CA ALA A 21 -2.69 -12.75 22.81
C ALA A 21 -2.05 -14.04 22.27
N ARG A 22 -1.79 -14.05 20.97
CA ARG A 22 -1.07 -15.12 20.27
C ARG A 22 0.31 -14.65 19.82
N SER A 23 1.26 -15.56 19.83
CA SER A 23 2.55 -15.37 19.16
C SER A 23 2.34 -15.25 17.64
N PRO A 24 3.34 -14.75 16.89
CA PRO A 24 3.31 -14.76 15.42
C PRO A 24 3.07 -16.16 14.82
N ASP A 25 3.52 -17.21 15.51
CA ASP A 25 3.33 -18.62 15.11
C ASP A 25 1.93 -19.16 15.49
N GLY A 26 1.11 -18.37 16.21
CA GLY A 26 -0.26 -18.71 16.59
C GLY A 26 -0.42 -19.33 17.98
N ASP A 27 0.67 -19.51 18.73
CA ASP A 27 0.66 -20.08 20.08
C ASP A 27 0.06 -19.12 21.10
N SER A 28 -0.73 -19.65 22.04
CA SER A 28 -1.34 -18.86 23.10
C SER A 28 -0.35 -18.43 24.18
N CYS A 29 -0.55 -17.23 24.74
CA CYS A 29 0.18 -16.78 25.92
C CYS A 29 -0.34 -17.45 27.20
N PHE A 30 0.57 -17.93 28.05
CA PHE A 30 0.22 -18.54 29.35
C PHE A 30 0.34 -17.58 30.55
N GLU A 31 0.73 -16.33 30.31
CA GLU A 31 0.85 -15.32 31.37
C GLU A 31 -0.52 -14.84 31.83
N ALA A 32 -0.61 -14.41 33.09
CA ALA A 32 -1.82 -13.79 33.63
C ALA A 32 -2.11 -12.46 32.93
N ALA A 33 -3.37 -12.25 32.56
CA ALA A 33 -3.85 -10.96 32.10
C ALA A 33 -3.84 -9.96 33.26
N THR A 34 -3.10 -8.87 33.08
CA THR A 34 -2.84 -7.86 34.13
C THR A 34 -3.35 -6.48 33.74
N THR A 35 -3.82 -6.31 32.50
CA THR A 35 -4.42 -5.05 32.05
C THR A 35 -5.80 -4.83 32.65
N ARG A 36 -6.27 -3.57 32.64
CA ARG A 36 -7.62 -3.19 33.11
C ARG A 36 -8.75 -3.88 32.32
N SER A 37 -8.54 -4.18 31.04
CA SER A 37 -9.50 -4.95 30.24
C SER A 37 -9.53 -6.44 30.61
N GLY A 38 -8.48 -6.93 31.29
CA GLY A 38 -8.30 -8.33 31.64
C GLY A 38 -8.08 -9.23 30.43
N GLN A 39 -7.65 -8.67 29.29
CA GLN A 39 -7.41 -9.41 28.05
C GLN A 39 -5.94 -9.76 27.84
N HIS A 40 -5.01 -8.86 28.18
CA HIS A 40 -3.60 -9.04 27.87
C HIS A 40 -2.72 -8.97 29.13
N CYS A 41 -1.59 -9.67 29.10
CA CYS A 41 -0.52 -9.39 30.06
C CYS A 41 0.15 -8.05 29.73
N ALA A 42 0.93 -7.49 30.67
CA ALA A 42 1.60 -6.21 30.46
C ALA A 42 2.49 -6.18 29.20
N ARG A 43 3.20 -7.29 28.90
CA ARG A 43 4.03 -7.41 27.70
C ARG A 43 3.21 -7.29 26.41
N HIS A 44 2.21 -8.16 26.24
CA HIS A 44 1.39 -8.16 25.03
C HIS A 44 0.49 -6.93 24.90
N HIS A 45 0.19 -6.24 26.00
CA HIS A 45 -0.47 -4.93 25.92
C HIS A 45 0.40 -3.89 25.23
N ASN A 46 1.68 -3.82 25.59
CA ASN A 46 2.63 -2.91 24.96
C ASN A 46 2.86 -3.29 23.49
N GLU A 47 3.03 -4.58 23.18
CA GLU A 47 3.14 -5.06 21.79
C GLU A 47 1.89 -4.71 20.98
N CYS A 48 0.69 -4.96 21.52
CA CYS A 48 -0.57 -4.59 20.87
C CYS A 48 -0.62 -3.09 20.56
N HIS A 49 -0.21 -2.26 21.51
CA HIS A 49 -0.13 -0.81 21.33
C HIS A 49 0.88 -0.42 20.23
N GLU A 50 2.06 -1.03 20.19
CA GLU A 50 3.07 -0.79 19.15
C GLU A 50 2.56 -1.18 17.75
N HIS A 51 1.93 -2.36 17.61
CA HIS A 51 1.29 -2.77 16.36
C HIS A 51 0.18 -1.79 15.93
N CYS A 52 -0.57 -1.26 16.90
CA CYS A 52 -1.58 -0.24 16.66
C CYS A 52 -1.00 1.06 16.11
N LEU A 53 0.16 1.50 16.62
CA LEU A 53 0.87 2.65 16.08
C LEU A 53 1.38 2.38 14.66
N GLN A 54 1.97 1.21 14.41
CA GLN A 54 2.53 0.86 13.11
C GLN A 54 1.49 0.92 11.98
N TYR A 55 0.31 0.31 12.16
CA TYR A 55 -0.70 0.37 11.10
C TYR A 55 -1.28 1.78 10.95
N LYS A 56 -1.34 2.60 12.02
CA LYS A 56 -1.79 3.99 11.94
C LYS A 56 -0.80 4.89 11.20
N ASP A 57 0.49 4.65 11.38
CA ASP A 57 1.54 5.31 10.62
C ASP A 57 1.40 4.97 9.13
N ALA A 58 1.20 3.68 8.81
CA ALA A 58 0.91 3.25 7.44
C ALA A 58 -0.36 3.93 6.87
N SER A 59 -1.47 3.97 7.62
CA SER A 59 -2.69 4.71 7.23
C SER A 59 -2.42 6.20 6.94
N THR A 60 -1.53 6.81 7.72
CA THR A 60 -1.14 8.22 7.54
C THR A 60 -0.40 8.41 6.23
N VAL A 61 0.51 7.49 5.89
CA VAL A 61 1.24 7.50 4.61
C VAL A 61 0.28 7.28 3.43
N VAL A 62 -0.64 6.31 3.51
CA VAL A 62 -1.68 6.10 2.48
C VAL A 62 -2.45 7.40 2.23
N LYS A 63 -2.95 8.01 3.31
CA LYS A 63 -3.70 9.27 3.22
C LYS A 63 -2.87 10.39 2.58
N TYR A 64 -1.63 10.56 3.02
CA TYR A 64 -0.71 11.57 2.48
C TYR A 64 -0.46 11.40 0.98
N LEU A 65 -0.14 10.18 0.54
CA LEU A 65 0.12 9.90 -0.87
C LEU A 65 -1.11 10.15 -1.74
N LYS A 66 -2.30 9.75 -1.26
CA LYS A 66 -3.57 9.98 -1.95
C LYS A 66 -3.87 11.47 -2.11
N GLU A 67 -3.65 12.25 -1.06
CA GLU A 67 -3.88 13.71 -1.06
C GLU A 67 -2.88 14.44 -1.95
N ARG A 68 -1.60 14.06 -1.89
CA ARG A 68 -0.52 14.67 -2.68
C ARG A 68 -0.72 14.50 -4.19
N HIS A 69 -1.23 13.36 -4.61
CA HIS A 69 -1.42 13.01 -6.03
C HIS A 69 -2.91 12.86 -6.39
N ARG A 70 -3.75 13.75 -5.85
CA ARG A 70 -5.20 13.69 -6.02
C ARG A 70 -5.63 13.56 -7.49
N ASP A 71 -4.99 14.30 -8.40
CA ASP A 71 -5.37 14.31 -9.82
C ASP A 71 -5.11 12.97 -10.50
N LEU A 72 -3.99 12.31 -10.16
CA LEU A 72 -3.65 10.97 -10.64
C LEU A 72 -4.70 9.95 -10.17
N PHE A 73 -5.12 10.04 -8.91
CA PHE A 73 -6.14 9.16 -8.33
C PHE A 73 -7.57 9.52 -8.73
N ALA A 74 -7.78 10.71 -9.30
CA ALA A 74 -9.02 11.11 -9.97
C ALA A 74 -9.12 10.58 -11.41
N TRP A 75 -8.19 9.70 -11.83
CA TRP A 75 -8.13 9.13 -13.18
C TRP A 75 -7.86 10.16 -14.28
N ASN A 76 -7.34 11.34 -13.92
CA ASN A 76 -6.94 12.33 -14.91
C ASN A 76 -5.53 12.01 -15.43
N ILE A 77 -5.46 11.21 -16.49
CA ILE A 77 -4.19 10.80 -17.12
C ILE A 77 -3.72 11.75 -18.24
N GLU A 78 -4.56 12.70 -18.66
CA GLU A 78 -4.23 13.63 -19.75
C GLU A 78 -2.95 14.45 -19.54
N PRO A 79 -2.59 14.87 -18.31
CA PRO A 79 -1.36 15.62 -18.08
C PRO A 79 -0.08 14.80 -18.35
N PHE A 80 -0.15 13.47 -18.34
CA PHE A 80 1.01 12.58 -18.46
C PHE A 80 1.22 12.21 -19.93
N GLN A 81 1.81 13.14 -20.70
CA GLN A 81 2.00 12.95 -22.14
C GLN A 81 3.40 12.47 -22.52
N ASP A 82 4.42 12.80 -21.72
CA ASP A 82 5.79 12.36 -21.95
C ASP A 82 6.14 11.10 -21.14
N SER A 83 7.21 10.41 -21.56
CA SER A 83 7.64 9.15 -20.93
C SER A 83 8.09 9.37 -19.48
N ALA A 84 8.69 10.52 -19.16
CA ALA A 84 9.24 10.77 -17.82
C ALA A 84 8.14 10.99 -16.79
N ASP A 85 7.09 11.72 -17.17
CA ASP A 85 5.88 11.93 -16.37
C ASP A 85 5.15 10.61 -16.12
N LEU A 86 5.03 9.77 -17.15
CA LEU A 86 4.44 8.43 -17.03
C LEU A 86 5.27 7.52 -16.12
N ASP A 87 6.60 7.56 -16.21
CA ASP A 87 7.49 6.82 -15.32
C ASP A 87 7.30 7.26 -13.87
N CYS A 88 7.26 8.57 -13.62
CA CYS A 88 7.00 9.12 -12.28
C CYS A 88 5.64 8.67 -11.74
N ALA A 89 4.58 8.76 -12.56
CA ALA A 89 3.24 8.35 -12.15
C ALA A 89 3.17 6.84 -11.83
N ILE A 90 3.83 6.01 -12.62
CA ILE A 90 3.93 4.56 -12.40
C ILE A 90 4.62 4.26 -11.07
N GLU A 91 5.75 4.91 -10.78
CA GLU A 91 6.48 4.75 -9.52
C GLU A 91 5.64 5.19 -8.32
N TYR A 92 4.92 6.32 -8.42
CA TYR A 92 3.99 6.74 -7.36
C TYR A 92 2.88 5.72 -7.12
N VAL A 93 2.30 5.16 -8.17
CA VAL A 93 1.25 4.14 -8.05
C VAL A 93 1.80 2.85 -7.42
N ARG A 94 3.03 2.44 -7.77
CA ARG A 94 3.71 1.29 -7.14
C ARG A 94 3.91 1.51 -5.66
N GLU A 95 4.42 2.68 -5.28
CA GLU A 95 4.63 3.03 -3.87
C GLU A 95 3.30 3.04 -3.11
N TYR A 96 2.25 3.61 -3.70
CA TYR A 96 0.91 3.60 -3.09
C TYR A 96 0.39 2.18 -2.84
N LEU A 97 0.53 1.29 -3.83
CA LEU A 97 0.13 -0.11 -3.70
C LEU A 97 0.93 -0.82 -2.60
N ARG A 98 2.23 -0.55 -2.51
CA ARG A 98 3.10 -1.11 -1.45
C ARG A 98 2.64 -0.69 -0.06
N VAL A 99 2.35 0.60 0.14
CA VAL A 99 1.91 1.13 1.44
C VAL A 99 0.53 0.57 1.83
N ILE A 100 -0.40 0.42 0.88
CA ILE A 100 -1.68 -0.27 1.15
C ILE A 100 -1.44 -1.71 1.61
N ASP A 101 -0.54 -2.44 0.94
CA ASP A 101 -0.24 -3.82 1.30
C ASP A 101 0.40 -3.93 2.69
N ASP A 102 1.29 -3.00 3.02
CA ASP A 102 1.86 -2.90 4.36
C ASP A 102 0.78 -2.60 5.41
N GLU A 103 -0.14 -1.67 5.15
CA GLU A 103 -1.24 -1.36 6.08
C GLU A 103 -2.17 -2.56 6.29
N VAL A 104 -2.60 -3.23 5.22
CA VAL A 104 -3.47 -4.41 5.30
C VAL A 104 -2.78 -5.51 6.11
N ARG A 105 -1.52 -5.82 5.80
CA ARG A 105 -0.75 -6.84 6.53
C ARG A 105 -0.64 -6.52 8.02
N LEU A 106 -0.30 -5.28 8.38
CA LEU A 106 -0.14 -4.86 9.78
C LEU A 106 -1.48 -4.94 10.54
N ARG A 107 -2.59 -4.59 9.88
CA ARG A 107 -3.94 -4.70 10.43
C ARG A 107 -4.35 -6.15 10.67
N GLU A 108 -4.16 -7.02 9.68
CA GLU A 108 -4.44 -8.45 9.79
C GLU A 108 -3.60 -9.12 10.88
N GLU A 109 -2.31 -8.77 10.98
CA GLU A 109 -1.43 -9.26 12.04
C GLU A 109 -1.92 -8.80 13.42
N HIS A 110 -2.25 -7.51 13.57
CA HIS A 110 -2.77 -6.98 14.82
C HIS A 110 -4.09 -7.68 15.25
N GLN A 111 -5.02 -7.86 14.30
CA GLN A 111 -6.29 -8.52 14.56
C GLN A 111 -6.11 -10.00 14.94
N SER A 112 -5.30 -10.74 14.16
CA SER A 112 -5.06 -12.18 14.39
C SER A 112 -4.27 -12.46 15.67
N ARG A 113 -3.37 -11.57 16.09
CA ARG A 113 -2.59 -11.77 17.31
C ARG A 113 -3.32 -11.35 18.58
N PHE A 114 -4.02 -10.21 18.56
CA PHE A 114 -4.54 -9.61 19.80
C PHE A 114 -6.06 -9.70 19.96
N TYR A 115 -6.80 -9.91 18.87
CA TYR A 115 -8.27 -9.82 18.84
C TYR A 115 -8.93 -10.98 18.08
N HIS A 116 -8.28 -12.13 17.98
CA HIS A 116 -8.77 -13.28 17.21
C HIS A 116 -10.11 -13.86 17.68
N GLU A 117 -10.51 -13.63 18.93
CA GLU A 117 -11.81 -14.06 19.48
C GLU A 117 -12.94 -13.05 19.21
N THR A 118 -12.60 -11.82 18.85
CA THR A 118 -13.55 -10.71 18.64
C THR A 118 -13.40 -10.17 17.23
N ILE A 119 -14.36 -10.46 16.37
CA ILE A 119 -14.42 -9.84 15.04
C ILE A 119 -14.80 -8.37 15.23
N ASP A 120 -13.87 -7.48 14.92
CA ASP A 120 -14.14 -6.04 14.81
C ASP A 120 -14.65 -5.76 13.39
N GLN A 121 -15.96 -5.58 13.25
CA GLN A 121 -16.57 -5.29 11.95
C GLN A 121 -15.97 -4.05 11.29
N GLY A 122 -15.60 -3.03 12.09
CA GLY A 122 -14.96 -1.83 11.56
C GLY A 122 -13.60 -2.12 10.96
N HIS A 123 -12.86 -3.07 11.54
CA HIS A 123 -11.59 -3.54 11.02
C HIS A 123 -11.76 -4.29 9.68
N GLU A 124 -12.73 -5.19 9.60
CA GLU A 124 -13.04 -5.93 8.36
C GLU A 124 -13.51 -4.99 7.24
N ASP A 125 -14.39 -4.05 7.57
CA ASP A 125 -14.90 -3.06 6.62
C ASP A 125 -13.76 -2.20 6.07
N TRP A 126 -12.78 -1.85 6.93
CA TRP A 126 -11.61 -1.10 6.51
C TRP A 126 -10.68 -1.91 5.60
N ILE A 127 -10.36 -3.16 5.94
CA ILE A 127 -9.58 -4.05 5.05
C ILE A 127 -10.29 -4.24 3.70
N SER A 128 -11.61 -4.41 3.73
CA SER A 128 -12.44 -4.52 2.52
C SER A 128 -12.39 -3.25 1.68
N HIS A 129 -12.41 -2.08 2.32
CA HIS A 129 -12.24 -0.79 1.66
C HIS A 129 -10.86 -0.68 0.98
N LEU A 130 -9.77 -0.95 1.70
CA LEU A 130 -8.41 -0.94 1.16
C LEU A 130 -8.24 -1.93 0.00
N SER A 131 -8.85 -3.12 0.10
CA SER A 131 -8.82 -4.13 -0.96
C SER A 131 -9.56 -3.69 -2.24
N LYS A 132 -10.69 -2.98 -2.09
CA LYS A 132 -11.40 -2.36 -3.23
C LYS A 132 -10.55 -1.25 -3.85
N GLU A 133 -9.96 -0.41 -3.02
CA GLU A 133 -9.08 0.67 -3.46
C GLU A 133 -7.86 0.12 -4.22
N LYS A 134 -7.15 -0.88 -3.66
CA LYS A 134 -6.04 -1.59 -4.30
C LYS A 134 -6.40 -2.08 -5.71
N ARG A 135 -7.60 -2.64 -5.90
CA ARG A 135 -8.08 -3.09 -7.22
C ARG A 135 -8.23 -1.92 -8.20
N SER A 136 -8.82 -0.82 -7.76
CA SER A 136 -8.94 0.41 -8.58
C SER A 136 -7.57 0.93 -8.99
N ILE A 137 -6.63 1.01 -8.04
CA ILE A 137 -5.27 1.50 -8.30
C ILE A 137 -4.47 0.56 -9.21
N ASN A 138 -4.66 -0.75 -9.09
CA ASN A 138 -4.06 -1.70 -10.04
C ASN A 138 -4.57 -1.52 -11.47
N MET A 139 -5.82 -1.09 -11.65
CA MET A 139 -6.33 -0.77 -12.99
C MET A 139 -5.68 0.51 -13.52
N LEU A 140 -5.53 1.54 -12.69
CA LEU A 140 -4.78 2.76 -13.05
C LEU A 140 -3.34 2.44 -13.45
N TYR A 141 -2.64 1.60 -12.67
CA TYR A 141 -1.29 1.14 -12.99
C TYR A 141 -1.20 0.53 -14.40
N LYS A 142 -2.14 -0.38 -14.74
CA LYS A 142 -2.19 -1.00 -16.07
C LYS A 142 -2.44 0.02 -17.18
N THR A 143 -3.31 1.00 -16.93
CA THR A 143 -3.58 2.09 -17.88
C THR A 143 -2.32 2.92 -18.12
N LEU A 144 -1.62 3.33 -17.07
CA LEU A 144 -0.37 4.10 -17.19
C LEU A 144 0.71 3.30 -17.92
N ALA A 145 0.90 2.02 -17.58
CA ALA A 145 1.87 1.16 -18.26
C ALA A 145 1.55 1.00 -19.76
N THR A 146 0.26 0.87 -20.10
CA THR A 146 -0.17 0.82 -21.51
C THR A 146 0.14 2.14 -22.23
N ARG A 147 -0.16 3.28 -21.59
CA ARG A 147 0.11 4.61 -22.16
C ARG A 147 1.60 4.87 -22.33
N GLN A 148 2.42 4.41 -21.39
CA GLN A 148 3.89 4.49 -21.45
C GLN A 148 4.44 3.75 -22.67
N GLU A 149 3.95 2.54 -22.93
CA GLU A 149 4.36 1.78 -24.11
C GLU A 149 3.96 2.48 -25.41
N GLN A 150 2.74 3.04 -25.47
CA GLN A 150 2.29 3.83 -26.62
C GLN A 150 3.17 5.06 -26.85
N ALA A 151 3.51 5.80 -25.79
CA ALA A 151 4.36 6.99 -25.88
C ALA A 151 5.76 6.65 -26.43
N LYS A 152 6.34 5.53 -25.99
CA LYS A 152 7.63 5.02 -26.52
C LYS A 152 7.52 4.68 -28.00
N GLN A 153 6.46 3.98 -28.41
CA GLN A 153 6.25 3.63 -29.82
C GLN A 153 6.05 4.87 -30.71
N GLU A 154 5.32 5.87 -30.22
CA GLU A 154 5.16 7.18 -30.90
C GLU A 154 6.49 7.91 -31.07
N GLU A 155 7.37 7.89 -30.06
CA GLU A 155 8.71 8.49 -30.14
C GLU A 155 9.62 7.78 -31.16
N ILE A 156 9.62 6.46 -31.16
CA ILE A 156 10.36 5.66 -32.16
C ILE A 156 9.87 6.00 -33.56
N SER A 157 8.55 6.05 -33.77
CA SER A 157 7.94 6.32 -35.08
C SER A 157 8.30 7.72 -35.58
N ARG A 158 8.20 8.74 -34.73
CA ARG A 158 8.63 10.13 -35.04
C ARG A 158 10.11 10.23 -35.40
N THR A 159 10.95 9.44 -34.73
CA THR A 159 12.40 9.43 -34.99
C THR A 159 12.70 8.80 -36.35
N GLN A 160 12.04 7.67 -36.67
CA GLN A 160 12.17 7.00 -37.97
C GLN A 160 11.69 7.89 -39.13
N GLU A 161 10.57 8.58 -38.99
CA GLU A 161 10.05 9.52 -40.00
C GLU A 161 11.01 10.68 -40.28
N LYS A 162 11.60 11.25 -39.22
CA LYS A 162 12.63 12.30 -39.34
C LYS A 162 13.87 11.79 -40.06
N GLU A 163 14.32 10.58 -39.74
CA GLU A 163 15.48 9.97 -40.40
C GLU A 163 15.19 9.69 -41.89
N MET A 164 14.01 9.15 -42.23
CA MET A 164 13.61 8.93 -43.61
C MET A 164 13.51 10.24 -44.40
N SER A 165 12.92 11.28 -43.81
CA SER A 165 12.82 12.61 -44.43
C SER A 165 14.19 13.22 -44.68
N ARG A 166 15.12 13.05 -43.73
CA ARG A 166 16.52 13.49 -43.86
C ARG A 166 17.23 12.76 -45.00
N LYS A 167 17.15 11.42 -45.05
CA LYS A 167 17.73 10.61 -46.14
C LYS A 167 17.16 10.99 -47.50
N GLN A 168 15.84 11.24 -47.58
CA GLN A 168 15.19 11.68 -48.81
C GLN A 168 15.68 13.05 -49.27
N TRP A 169 15.81 14.01 -48.35
CA TRP A 169 16.33 15.34 -48.65
C TRP A 169 17.80 15.29 -49.08
N GLU A 170 18.64 14.52 -48.39
CA GLU A 170 20.05 14.31 -48.76
C GLU A 170 20.17 13.67 -50.16
N GLY A 171 19.35 12.67 -50.48
CA GLY A 171 19.29 12.06 -51.81
C GLY A 171 18.90 13.05 -52.91
N ARG A 172 17.87 13.89 -52.69
CA ARG A 172 17.48 14.95 -53.64
C ARG A 172 18.58 15.99 -53.84
N ARG A 173 19.29 16.36 -52.76
CA ARG A 173 20.39 17.32 -52.82
C ARG A 173 21.55 16.80 -53.68
N LEU A 174 21.93 15.54 -53.51
CA LEU A 174 23.01 14.91 -54.30
C LEU A 174 22.67 14.87 -55.79
N LEU A 175 21.45 14.47 -56.14
CA LEU A 175 20.97 14.46 -57.53
C LEU A 175 20.96 15.87 -58.15
N GLY A 176 20.61 16.90 -57.37
CA GLY A 176 20.66 18.29 -57.83
C GLY A 176 22.08 18.79 -58.11
N VAL A 177 23.06 18.38 -57.31
CA VAL A 177 24.48 18.73 -57.52
C VAL A 177 25.04 18.02 -58.76
N GLU A 178 24.70 16.76 -58.99
CA GLU A 178 25.11 16.03 -60.20
C GLU A 178 24.56 16.66 -61.49
N ALA A 179 23.31 17.16 -61.45
CA ALA A 179 22.71 17.85 -62.59
C ALA A 179 23.48 19.14 -62.96
N LEU A 180 23.92 19.92 -61.97
CA LEU A 180 24.71 21.14 -62.21
C LEU A 180 26.09 20.85 -62.78
N LEU A 181 26.76 19.79 -62.32
CA LEU A 181 28.06 19.36 -62.83
C LEU A 181 28.01 18.86 -64.28
N ARG A 182 26.87 18.31 -64.74
CA ARG A 182 26.69 17.87 -66.14
C ARG A 182 26.43 19.02 -67.12
N CYS A 183 26.05 20.19 -66.63
CA CYS A 183 25.76 21.37 -67.46
C CYS A 183 26.91 22.38 -67.51
N SER A 184 28.03 22.09 -66.84
CA SER A 184 29.25 22.92 -66.82
C SER A 184 30.30 22.35 -67.77
#